data_AF-A0A533SPH5-F1
#
_entry.id   AF-A0A533SPH5-F1
#
_cell.length_a   1.000
_cell.length_b   1.000
_cell.length_c   1.000
_cell.angle_alpha   90.00
_cell.angle_beta   90.00
_cell.angle_gamma   90.00
#
_symmetry.space_group_name_H-M   'P 1'
#
loop_
_entity.id
_entity.type
_entity.pdbx_description
1 polymer ?
#
loop_
_entity_poly.entity_id
_entity_poly.type
_entity_poly.pdbx_seq_one_letter_code
_entity_poly.pdbx_strand_id
1 'polypeptide(L)'
;LHLPAAPHRHADQDPTLQALGVLDPATRTPPPVLDAVKAVDLARLTKEAFDAPRNKMIGICSKCHSTEYVKEQLKMGDDIMMKADRMMGEAIQIVADLYKDGIIKKPADYPHNYPNFLFFMRTGGKDLLNYSYIDQVLFQMYMRDRMRAYQGFFHVNPDYAYWYGWAMMSKDLGEIKELAATMRATHKK
;
A
#
# COMPACT_ATOMS: atom_id res chain seq x y z
N LEU A 1 7.39 -2.93 13.12
CA LEU A 1 6.98 -4.24 12.55
C LEU A 1 8.23 -5.07 12.35
N HIS A 2 8.24 -6.36 12.73
CA HIS A 2 9.33 -7.25 12.34
C HIS A 2 9.16 -7.62 10.86
N LEU A 3 9.63 -6.71 10.01
CA LEU A 3 9.82 -6.98 8.60
C LEU A 3 11.23 -7.57 8.46
N PRO A 4 11.42 -8.65 7.69
CA PRO A 4 12.75 -9.18 7.42
C PRO A 4 13.70 -8.05 6.99
N ALA A 5 14.90 -8.02 7.58
CA ALA A 5 15.86 -6.91 7.56
C ALA A 5 16.52 -6.64 6.18
N ALA A 6 15.73 -6.57 5.11
CA ALA A 6 16.17 -6.08 3.82
C ALA A 6 16.07 -4.54 3.83
N PRO A 7 17.18 -3.79 3.73
CA PRO A 7 17.20 -2.33 3.91
C PRO A 7 16.27 -1.56 2.94
N HIS A 8 16.00 -2.10 1.75
CA HIS A 8 15.10 -1.50 0.77
C HIS A 8 13.61 -1.64 1.12
N ARG A 9 13.24 -2.66 1.90
CA ARG A 9 11.84 -2.99 2.21
C ARG A 9 11.19 -1.96 3.12
N HIS A 10 11.94 -1.34 4.02
CA HIS A 10 11.43 -0.28 4.90
C HIS A 10 11.11 1.00 4.12
N ALA A 11 12.03 1.44 3.25
CA ALA A 11 11.83 2.65 2.45
C ALA A 11 10.59 2.56 1.53
N ASP A 12 10.32 1.38 0.99
CA ASP A 12 9.18 1.14 0.10
C ASP A 12 7.85 1.01 0.87
N GLN A 13 7.87 0.56 2.13
CA GLN A 13 6.66 0.30 2.93
C GLN A 13 6.27 1.45 3.87
N ASP A 14 7.22 2.29 4.28
CA ASP A 14 6.99 3.43 5.18
C ASP A 14 5.89 4.37 4.66
N PRO A 15 5.83 4.76 3.37
CA PRO A 15 4.75 5.62 2.87
C PRO A 15 3.36 4.98 3.04
N THR A 16 3.26 3.67 2.84
CA THR A 16 1.99 2.95 3.04
C THR A 16 1.61 2.91 4.51
N LEU A 17 2.57 2.68 5.41
CA LEU A 17 2.33 2.73 6.86
C LEU A 17 1.94 4.14 7.33
N GLN A 18 2.52 5.19 6.74
CA GLN A 18 2.13 6.58 6.99
C GLN A 18 0.71 6.86 6.49
N ALA A 19 0.35 6.39 5.28
CA ALA A 19 -0.98 6.55 4.71
C ALA A 19 -2.07 5.77 5.49
N LEU A 20 -1.70 4.67 6.14
CA LEU A 20 -2.57 3.93 7.07
C LEU A 20 -2.62 4.55 8.47
N GLY A 21 -1.86 5.63 8.72
CA GLY A 21 -1.73 6.24 10.04
C GLY A 21 -1.00 5.37 11.06
N VAL A 22 -0.29 4.32 10.65
CA VAL A 22 0.51 3.45 11.55
C VAL A 22 1.85 4.10 11.91
N LEU A 23 2.32 5.03 11.08
CA LEU A 23 3.46 5.90 11.36
C LEU A 23 3.04 7.36 11.16
N ASP A 24 3.53 8.26 12.00
CA ASP A 24 3.36 9.70 11.78
C ASP A 24 4.09 10.13 10.49
N PRO A 25 3.43 10.86 9.57
CA PRO A 25 4.05 11.29 8.32
C PRO A 25 5.28 12.19 8.47
N ALA A 26 5.36 12.99 9.54
CA ALA A 26 6.43 13.94 9.79
C ALA A 26 7.54 13.36 10.66
N THR A 27 7.19 12.68 11.76
CA THR A 27 8.17 12.20 12.75
C THR A 27 8.54 10.73 12.58
N ARG A 28 7.75 9.97 11.81
CA ARG A 28 7.84 8.49 11.69
C ARG A 28 7.68 7.74 13.01
N THR A 29 7.16 8.41 14.04
CA THR A 29 6.88 7.75 15.33
C THR A 29 5.52 7.07 15.29
N PRO A 30 5.33 5.92 15.97
CA PRO A 30 4.03 5.28 16.05
C PRO A 30 2.96 6.12 16.76
N PRO A 31 1.82 6.41 16.13
CA PRO A 31 0.68 7.07 16.76
C PRO A 31 -0.29 6.03 17.38
N PRO A 32 -1.39 6.44 18.05
CA PRO A 32 -2.35 5.53 18.71
C PRO A 32 -2.94 4.43 17.82
N VAL A 33 -2.98 4.64 16.50
CA VAL A 33 -3.41 3.64 15.53
C VAL A 33 -2.56 2.37 15.60
N LEU A 34 -1.25 2.46 15.91
CA LEU A 34 -0.42 1.26 16.07
C LEU A 34 -0.93 0.39 17.23
N ASP A 35 -1.43 0.98 18.30
CA ASP A 35 -1.94 0.22 19.44
C ASP A 35 -3.27 -0.46 19.11
N ALA A 36 -4.12 0.18 18.29
CA ALA A 36 -5.28 -0.50 17.71
C ALA A 36 -4.86 -1.69 16.82
N VAL A 37 -3.87 -1.51 15.93
CA VAL A 37 -3.32 -2.57 15.08
C VAL A 37 -2.82 -3.77 15.89
N LYS A 38 -2.17 -3.53 17.03
CA LYS A 38 -1.75 -4.57 17.97
C LYS A 38 -2.94 -5.25 18.64
N ALA A 39 -3.90 -4.47 19.15
CA ALA A 39 -5.03 -4.96 19.94
C ALA A 39 -5.93 -5.93 19.15
N VAL A 40 -6.02 -5.75 17.82
CA VAL A 40 -6.82 -6.62 16.93
C VAL A 40 -5.97 -7.57 16.06
N ASP A 41 -4.69 -7.79 16.40
CA ASP A 41 -3.77 -8.70 15.72
C ASP A 41 -3.73 -8.54 14.18
N LEU A 42 -3.75 -7.29 13.71
CA LEU A 42 -3.75 -6.97 12.26
C LEU A 42 -2.36 -7.06 11.62
N ALA A 43 -1.28 -7.10 12.41
CA ALA A 43 0.08 -7.15 11.92
C ALA A 43 0.91 -8.19 12.67
N ARG A 44 1.77 -8.91 11.96
CA ARG A 44 2.75 -9.83 12.57
C ARG A 44 3.98 -9.02 13.00
N LEU A 45 4.16 -8.90 14.31
CA LEU A 45 5.17 -8.02 14.91
C LEU A 45 6.44 -8.73 15.37
N THR A 46 6.43 -10.06 15.41
CA THR A 46 7.60 -10.89 15.74
C THR A 46 7.99 -11.77 14.55
N LYS A 47 9.23 -12.24 14.53
CA LYS A 47 9.73 -13.15 13.50
C LYS A 47 8.93 -14.45 13.48
N GLU A 48 8.67 -15.00 14.65
CA GLU A 48 7.98 -16.26 14.85
C GLU A 48 6.55 -16.17 14.30
N ALA A 49 5.85 -15.08 14.61
CA ALA A 49 4.49 -14.84 14.12
C ALA A 49 4.45 -14.58 12.60
N PHE A 50 5.52 -14.00 12.02
CA PHE A 50 5.65 -13.79 10.59
C PHE A 50 5.96 -15.09 9.82
N ASP A 51 6.83 -15.93 10.36
CA ASP A 51 7.27 -17.17 9.71
C ASP A 51 6.26 -18.31 9.83
N ALA A 52 5.48 -18.36 10.91
CA ALA A 52 4.54 -19.46 11.17
C ALA A 52 3.52 -19.69 10.03
N PRO A 53 2.86 -18.66 9.45
CA PRO A 53 1.98 -18.82 8.29
C PRO A 53 2.71 -19.33 7.05
N ARG A 54 3.94 -18.86 6.79
CA ARG A 54 4.77 -19.32 5.67
C ARG A 54 5.09 -20.81 5.79
N ASN A 55 5.55 -21.23 6.95
CA ASN A 55 5.89 -22.64 7.22
C ASN A 55 4.66 -23.54 7.12
N LYS A 56 3.50 -23.07 7.62
CA LYS A 56 2.22 -23.77 7.46
C LYS A 56 1.86 -23.96 5.98
N MET A 57 2.01 -22.92 5.16
CA MET A 57 1.69 -23.00 3.73
C MET A 57 2.63 -23.97 3.01
N ILE A 58 3.94 -23.92 3.29
CA ILE A 58 4.90 -24.87 2.75
C ILE A 58 4.49 -26.31 3.08
N GLY A 59 4.15 -26.59 4.34
CA GLY A 59 3.73 -27.93 4.76
C GLY A 59 2.43 -28.42 4.09
N ILE A 60 1.49 -27.52 3.75
CA ILE A 60 0.26 -27.87 3.03
C ILE A 60 0.57 -28.19 1.56
N CYS A 61 1.27 -27.29 0.87
CA CYS A 61 1.52 -27.42 -0.57
C CYS A 61 2.51 -28.56 -0.88
N SER A 62 3.45 -28.84 0.02
CA SER A 62 4.40 -29.95 -0.10
C SER A 62 3.75 -31.34 0.01
N LYS A 63 2.45 -31.44 0.33
CA LYS A 63 1.70 -32.71 0.23
C LYS A 63 1.51 -33.18 -1.21
N CYS A 64 1.57 -32.26 -2.18
CA CYS A 64 1.33 -32.54 -3.59
C CYS A 64 2.46 -32.06 -4.52
N HIS A 65 3.27 -31.08 -4.10
CA HIS A 65 4.34 -30.50 -4.89
C HIS A 65 5.71 -30.69 -4.21
N SER A 66 6.80 -30.58 -4.96
CA SER A 66 8.13 -30.55 -4.35
C SER A 66 8.29 -29.30 -3.48
N THR A 67 9.04 -29.44 -2.38
CA THR A 67 9.26 -28.33 -1.45
C THR A 67 10.00 -27.17 -2.12
N GLU A 68 10.90 -27.47 -3.06
CA GLU A 68 11.63 -26.50 -3.86
C GLU A 68 10.67 -25.67 -4.72
N TYR A 69 9.75 -26.33 -5.43
CA TYR A 69 8.74 -25.64 -6.23
C TYR A 69 7.86 -24.72 -5.37
N VAL A 70 7.38 -25.21 -4.23
CA VAL A 70 6.53 -24.43 -3.32
C VAL A 70 7.26 -23.20 -2.79
N LYS A 71 8.52 -23.35 -2.37
CA LYS A 71 9.33 -22.23 -1.89
C LYS A 71 9.54 -21.19 -3.00
N GLU A 72 9.80 -21.62 -4.22
CA GLU A 72 9.98 -20.73 -5.36
C GLU A 72 8.70 -19.95 -5.68
N GLN A 73 7.54 -20.61 -5.75
CA GLN A 73 6.26 -19.93 -6.01
C GLN A 73 5.93 -18.89 -4.94
N LEU A 74 6.11 -19.22 -3.65
CA LEU A 74 5.88 -18.28 -2.57
C LEU A 74 6.87 -17.11 -2.59
N LYS A 75 8.14 -17.37 -2.95
CA LYS A 75 9.15 -16.33 -3.13
C LYS A 75 8.78 -15.40 -4.29
N MET A 76 8.32 -15.92 -5.42
CA MET A 76 7.82 -15.10 -6.54
C MET A 76 6.67 -14.18 -6.10
N GLY A 77 5.76 -14.71 -5.27
CA GLY A 77 4.69 -13.93 -4.63
C GLY A 77 5.22 -12.82 -3.71
N ASP A 78 6.29 -13.08 -2.94
CA ASP A 78 6.93 -12.04 -2.12
C ASP A 78 7.60 -10.96 -2.99
N ASP A 79 8.30 -11.37 -4.05
CA ASP A 79 9.06 -10.48 -4.93
C ASP A 79 8.14 -9.50 -5.66
N ILE A 80 6.98 -9.96 -6.15
CA ILE A 80 6.00 -9.06 -6.79
C ILE A 80 5.40 -8.09 -5.78
N MET A 81 5.12 -8.53 -4.54
CA MET A 81 4.58 -7.64 -3.52
C MET A 81 5.59 -6.55 -3.13
N MET A 82 6.88 -6.88 -3.08
CA MET A 82 7.92 -5.86 -2.89
C MET A 82 7.95 -4.83 -4.03
N LYS A 83 7.83 -5.28 -5.29
CA LYS A 83 7.76 -4.37 -6.44
C LYS A 83 6.49 -3.51 -6.43
N ALA A 84 5.36 -4.09 -6.06
CA ALA A 84 4.09 -3.38 -5.91
C ALA A 84 4.15 -2.35 -4.78
N ASP A 85 4.78 -2.68 -3.64
CA ASP A 85 4.98 -1.76 -2.52
C ASP A 85 5.84 -0.57 -2.92
N ARG A 86 6.93 -0.79 -3.67
CA ARG A 86 7.76 0.29 -4.22
C ARG A 86 6.95 1.23 -5.12
N MET A 87 6.16 0.67 -6.03
CA MET A 87 5.30 1.45 -6.92
C MET A 87 4.23 2.24 -6.14
N MET A 88 3.66 1.63 -5.10
CA MET A 88 2.70 2.27 -4.20
C MET A 88 3.35 3.41 -3.42
N GLY A 89 4.56 3.21 -2.90
CA GLY A 89 5.32 4.23 -2.18
C GLY A 89 5.60 5.46 -3.03
N GLU A 90 5.98 5.27 -4.30
CA GLU A 90 6.14 6.36 -5.27
C GLU A 90 4.84 7.15 -5.47
N ALA A 91 3.72 6.46 -5.71
CA ALA A 91 2.42 7.09 -5.89
C ALA A 91 1.98 7.89 -4.64
N ILE A 92 2.17 7.33 -3.44
CA ILE A 92 1.86 8.01 -2.18
C ILE A 92 2.69 9.28 -2.03
N GLN A 93 3.99 9.21 -2.32
CA GLN A 93 4.88 10.36 -2.19
C GLN A 93 4.49 11.51 -3.13
N ILE A 94 4.12 11.20 -4.38
CA ILE A 94 3.65 12.21 -5.35
C ILE A 94 2.44 12.97 -4.79
N VAL A 95 1.45 12.25 -4.24
CA VAL A 95 0.25 12.88 -3.67
C VAL A 95 0.57 13.62 -2.37
N ALA A 96 1.44 13.07 -1.53
CA ALA A 96 1.91 13.72 -0.31
C ALA A 96 2.61 15.06 -0.59
N ASP A 97 3.38 15.16 -1.67
CA ASP A 97 4.03 16.40 -2.07
C ASP A 97 2.99 17.46 -2.50
N LEU A 98 1.90 17.07 -3.17
CA LEU A 98 0.82 18.01 -3.51
C LEU A 98 0.11 18.55 -2.26
N TYR A 99 -0.08 17.71 -1.25
CA TYR A 99 -0.59 18.15 0.05
C TYR A 99 0.38 19.12 0.71
N LYS A 100 1.67 18.74 0.81
CA LYS A 100 2.73 19.56 1.39
C LYS A 100 2.82 20.94 0.74
N ASP A 101 2.69 21.00 -0.58
CA ASP A 101 2.74 22.24 -1.35
C ASP A 101 1.44 23.06 -1.28
N GLY A 102 0.40 22.55 -0.62
CA GLY A 102 -0.89 23.21 -0.47
C GLY A 102 -1.75 23.24 -1.74
N ILE A 103 -1.34 22.51 -2.79
CA ILE A 103 -2.04 22.43 -4.07
C ILE A 103 -3.36 21.68 -3.92
N ILE A 104 -3.34 20.61 -3.13
CA ILE A 104 -4.55 19.92 -2.67
C ILE A 104 -4.66 20.09 -1.15
N LYS A 105 -5.90 20.25 -0.65
CA LYS A 105 -6.16 20.52 0.76
C LYS A 105 -6.72 19.29 1.44
N LYS A 106 -6.19 18.97 2.61
CA LYS A 106 -6.75 17.92 3.45
C LYS A 106 -8.17 18.29 3.91
N PRO A 107 -9.05 17.31 4.08
CA PRO A 107 -10.29 17.47 4.83
C PRO A 107 -10.05 17.98 6.26
N ALA A 108 -11.08 18.58 6.86
CA ALA A 108 -11.00 19.12 8.21
C ALA A 108 -10.63 18.04 9.24
N ASP A 109 -11.17 16.84 9.07
CA ASP A 109 -11.01 15.66 9.92
C ASP A 109 -9.74 14.84 9.65
N TYR A 110 -8.98 15.14 8.60
CA TYR A 110 -7.69 14.47 8.39
C TYR A 110 -6.68 14.88 9.46
N PRO A 111 -5.99 13.93 10.11
CA PRO A 111 -5.03 14.23 11.16
C PRO A 111 -3.78 14.97 10.63
N HIS A 112 -3.39 14.69 9.39
CA HIS A 112 -2.20 15.26 8.75
C HIS A 112 -2.51 15.72 7.33
N ASN A 113 -1.67 16.62 6.82
CA ASN A 113 -1.69 17.03 5.42
C ASN A 113 -0.95 15.99 4.56
N TYR A 114 -1.51 14.79 4.50
CA TYR A 114 -0.92 13.59 3.91
C TYR A 114 -2.06 12.65 3.45
N PRO A 115 -1.85 11.78 2.43
CA PRO A 115 -2.83 10.77 2.07
C PRO A 115 -3.28 9.92 3.27
N ASN A 116 -4.58 9.61 3.37
CA ASN A 116 -5.09 8.79 4.48
C ASN A 116 -6.04 7.70 3.97
N PHE A 117 -5.59 6.45 4.01
CA PHE A 117 -6.34 5.28 3.55
C PHE A 117 -7.45 4.85 4.51
N LEU A 118 -7.46 5.31 5.77
CA LEU A 118 -8.54 5.01 6.70
C LEU A 118 -9.81 5.84 6.45
N PHE A 119 -9.74 6.85 5.60
CA PHE A 119 -10.91 7.62 5.15
C PHE A 119 -11.58 7.02 3.89
N PHE A 120 -11.01 5.94 3.36
CA PHE A 120 -11.48 5.21 2.18
C PHE A 120 -11.76 6.15 0.99
N MET A 121 -12.63 5.75 0.06
CA MET A 121 -13.18 6.60 -1.01
C MET A 121 -14.12 7.69 -0.45
N ARG A 122 -13.71 8.37 0.62
CA ARG A 122 -14.50 9.33 1.42
C ARG A 122 -15.80 8.74 2.00
N THR A 123 -15.89 7.43 2.18
CA THR A 123 -17.07 6.79 2.80
C THR A 123 -17.21 7.11 4.29
N GLY A 124 -16.16 7.61 4.94
CA GLY A 124 -16.17 8.10 6.31
C GLY A 124 -16.42 9.62 6.46
N GLY A 125 -16.45 10.38 5.37
CA GLY A 125 -16.60 11.84 5.39
C GLY A 125 -18.07 12.27 5.38
N LYS A 126 -18.40 13.35 6.11
CA LYS A 126 -19.73 13.97 6.09
C LYS A 126 -20.00 14.83 4.84
N ASP A 127 -18.96 15.11 4.06
CA ASP A 127 -19.00 16.02 2.93
C ASP A 127 -18.25 15.42 1.72
N LEU A 128 -18.93 15.35 0.57
CA LEU A 128 -18.36 14.97 -0.72
C LEU A 128 -17.93 16.20 -1.54
N LEU A 129 -18.03 17.41 -1.00
CA LEU A 129 -17.49 18.61 -1.61
C LEU A 129 -15.98 18.66 -1.35
N ASN A 130 -15.20 19.06 -2.36
CA ASN A 130 -13.74 19.24 -2.30
C ASN A 130 -12.91 17.96 -2.13
N TYR A 131 -13.34 16.80 -2.64
CA TYR A 131 -12.43 15.64 -2.76
C TYR A 131 -11.44 15.84 -3.91
N SER A 132 -10.18 15.46 -3.69
CA SER A 132 -9.19 15.43 -4.77
C SER A 132 -9.35 14.13 -5.55
N TYR A 133 -9.56 14.21 -6.87
CA TYR A 133 -9.64 13.01 -7.72
C TYR A 133 -8.38 12.14 -7.60
N ILE A 134 -7.21 12.76 -7.45
CA ILE A 134 -5.95 12.03 -7.28
C ILE A 134 -5.91 11.17 -6.01
N ASP A 135 -6.64 11.55 -4.94
CA ASP A 135 -6.77 10.71 -3.74
C ASP A 135 -7.53 9.41 -4.05
N GLN A 136 -8.56 9.50 -4.92
CA GLN A 136 -9.37 8.36 -5.29
C GLN A 136 -8.59 7.38 -6.16
N VAL A 137 -7.83 7.89 -7.12
CA VAL A 137 -6.92 7.07 -7.94
C VAL A 137 -5.90 6.38 -7.04
N LEU A 138 -5.29 7.10 -6.10
CA LEU A 138 -4.35 6.53 -5.14
C LEU A 138 -4.97 5.43 -4.27
N PHE A 139 -6.17 5.68 -3.73
CA PHE A 139 -6.85 4.71 -2.88
C PHE A 139 -7.29 3.47 -3.66
N GLN A 140 -7.74 3.64 -4.90
CA GLN A 140 -8.06 2.56 -5.82
C GLN A 140 -6.83 1.70 -6.12
N MET A 141 -5.69 2.32 -6.42
CA MET A 141 -4.42 1.64 -6.63
C MET A 141 -4.05 0.77 -5.41
N TYR A 142 -4.25 1.28 -4.19
CA TYR A 142 -3.97 0.57 -2.94
C TYR A 142 -4.96 -0.57 -2.65
N MET A 143 -6.26 -0.29 -2.60
CA MET A 143 -7.26 -1.26 -2.14
C MET A 143 -7.72 -2.26 -3.20
N ARG A 144 -7.67 -1.89 -4.48
CA ARG A 144 -8.16 -2.75 -5.56
C ARG A 144 -6.99 -3.41 -6.27
N ASP A 145 -6.10 -2.62 -6.87
CA ASP A 145 -5.18 -3.16 -7.86
C ASP A 145 -3.95 -3.83 -7.20
N ARG A 146 -3.39 -3.22 -6.14
CA ARG A 146 -2.39 -3.91 -5.30
C ARG A 146 -2.94 -5.18 -4.65
N MET A 147 -4.19 -5.16 -4.19
CA MET A 147 -4.83 -6.35 -3.63
C MET A 147 -5.07 -7.44 -4.69
N ARG A 148 -5.38 -7.08 -5.93
CA ARG A 148 -5.51 -8.05 -7.04
C ARG A 148 -4.17 -8.65 -7.44
N ALA A 149 -3.08 -7.88 -7.41
CA ALA A 149 -1.72 -8.41 -7.58
C ALA A 149 -1.40 -9.45 -6.50
N TYR A 150 -1.66 -9.12 -5.23
CA TYR A 150 -1.53 -10.04 -4.09
C TYR A 150 -2.37 -11.30 -4.29
N GLN A 151 -3.69 -11.15 -4.43
CA GLN A 151 -4.61 -12.28 -4.53
C GLN A 151 -4.31 -13.15 -5.74
N GLY A 152 -4.02 -12.56 -6.91
CA GLY A 152 -3.71 -13.29 -8.13
C GLY A 152 -2.49 -14.19 -8.00
N PHE A 153 -1.38 -13.68 -7.45
CA PHE A 153 -0.17 -14.48 -7.27
C PHE A 153 -0.37 -15.60 -6.25
N PHE A 154 -0.95 -15.30 -5.08
CA PHE A 154 -1.14 -16.32 -4.03
C PHE A 154 -2.28 -17.31 -4.33
N HIS A 155 -3.04 -17.11 -5.42
CA HIS A 155 -3.99 -18.08 -5.99
C HIS A 155 -3.56 -18.62 -7.36
N VAL A 156 -2.28 -18.42 -7.74
CA VAL A 156 -1.67 -19.00 -8.95
C VAL A 156 -2.44 -18.65 -10.23
N ASN A 157 -2.96 -17.43 -10.31
CA ASN A 157 -3.63 -16.90 -11.50
C ASN A 157 -2.77 -15.80 -12.13
N PRO A 158 -1.86 -16.15 -13.07
CA PRO A 158 -0.91 -15.20 -13.64
C PRO A 158 -1.58 -14.11 -14.47
N ASP A 159 -2.66 -14.44 -15.20
CA ASP A 159 -3.44 -13.48 -15.98
C ASP A 159 -4.07 -12.42 -15.07
N TYR A 160 -4.73 -12.88 -14.00
CA TYR A 160 -5.38 -11.99 -13.04
C TYR A 160 -4.36 -11.11 -12.29
N ALA A 161 -3.27 -11.72 -11.86
CA ALA A 161 -2.19 -11.01 -11.17
C ALA A 161 -1.56 -9.92 -12.04
N TYR A 162 -1.38 -10.19 -13.33
CA TYR A 162 -0.80 -9.24 -14.27
C TYR A 162 -1.81 -8.19 -14.69
N TRP A 163 -2.89 -8.58 -15.39
CA TRP A 163 -3.79 -7.63 -16.05
C TRP A 163 -4.62 -6.82 -15.07
N TYR A 164 -5.07 -7.43 -13.98
CA TYR A 164 -5.96 -6.78 -13.02
C TYR A 164 -5.24 -6.31 -11.76
N GLY A 165 -3.97 -6.70 -11.59
CA GLY A 165 -3.09 -6.23 -10.53
C GLY A 165 -2.02 -5.30 -11.08
N TRP A 166 -0.89 -5.86 -11.51
CA TRP A 166 0.30 -5.10 -11.90
C TRP A 166 0.07 -4.04 -12.99
N ALA A 167 -0.62 -4.41 -14.07
CA ALA A 167 -0.89 -3.50 -15.19
C ALA A 167 -1.78 -2.34 -14.76
N MET A 168 -2.79 -2.60 -13.92
CA MET A 168 -3.66 -1.55 -13.38
C MET A 168 -2.92 -0.63 -12.42
N MET A 169 -2.08 -1.16 -11.52
CA MET A 169 -1.21 -0.32 -10.68
C MET A 169 -0.28 0.57 -11.52
N SER A 170 0.28 0.02 -12.60
CA SER A 170 1.16 0.78 -13.51
C SER A 170 0.39 1.92 -14.19
N LYS A 171 -0.85 1.64 -14.62
CA LYS A 171 -1.74 2.65 -15.19
C LYS A 171 -2.09 3.73 -14.15
N ASP A 172 -2.48 3.34 -12.95
CA ASP A 172 -2.86 4.27 -11.87
C ASP A 172 -1.67 5.18 -11.49
N LEU A 173 -0.44 4.65 -11.43
CA LEU A 173 0.75 5.48 -11.22
C LEU A 173 0.95 6.49 -12.35
N GLY A 174 0.75 6.09 -13.61
CA GLY A 174 0.81 7.00 -14.76
C GLY A 174 -0.23 8.12 -14.64
N GLU A 175 -1.46 7.77 -14.28
CA GLU A 175 -2.55 8.72 -14.07
C GLU A 175 -2.25 9.70 -12.92
N ILE A 176 -1.71 9.21 -11.80
CA ILE A 176 -1.27 10.04 -10.67
C ILE A 176 -0.18 11.03 -11.09
N LYS A 177 0.80 10.60 -11.88
CA LYS A 177 1.87 11.47 -12.39
C LYS A 177 1.32 12.59 -13.28
N GLU A 178 0.44 12.26 -14.21
CA GLU A 178 -0.18 13.24 -15.11
C GLU A 178 -1.08 14.24 -14.36
N LEU A 179 -1.87 13.74 -13.40
CA LEU A 179 -2.69 14.59 -12.54
C LEU A 179 -1.83 15.55 -11.71
N ALA A 180 -0.77 15.05 -11.08
CA ALA A 180 0.14 15.86 -10.29
C ALA A 180 0.83 16.95 -11.13
N ALA A 181 1.31 16.60 -12.32
CA ALA A 181 1.92 17.55 -13.25
C ALA A 181 0.91 18.64 -13.67
N THR A 182 -0.31 18.24 -14.03
CA THR A 182 -1.38 19.16 -14.42
C THR A 182 -1.75 20.10 -13.27
N MET A 183 -1.98 19.57 -12.07
CA MET A 183 -2.33 20.36 -10.88
C MET A 183 -1.26 21.42 -10.59
N ARG A 184 0.03 21.03 -10.64
CA ARG A 184 1.16 21.95 -10.45
C ARG A 184 1.20 23.04 -11.51
N ALA A 185 0.95 22.71 -12.77
CA ALA A 185 0.95 23.68 -13.88
C ALA A 185 -0.22 24.67 -13.80
N THR A 186 -1.39 24.23 -13.33
CA THR A 186 -2.61 25.06 -13.28
C THR A 186 -2.80 25.80 -11.96
N HIS A 187 -2.01 25.48 -10.93
CA HIS A 187 -2.14 26.11 -9.61
C HIS A 187 -1.68 27.58 -9.68
N LYS A 188 -2.63 28.50 -9.61
CA LYS A 188 -2.35 29.93 -9.46
C LYS A 188 -1.93 30.20 -8.02
N LYS A 189 -0.71 30.73 -7.85
CA LYS A 189 -0.20 31.20 -6.55
C LYS A 189 -1.00 32.39 -6.03
#